data_AF-A0A816QBV0-F1
#
_entry.id   AF-A0A816QBV0-F1
#
_cell.length_a   1.000
_cell.length_b   1.000
_cell.length_c   1.000
_cell.angle_alpha   90.00
_cell.angle_beta   90.00
_cell.angle_gamma   90.00
#
_symmetry.space_group_name_H-M   'P 1'
#
loop_
_entity.id
_entity.type
_entity.pdbx_description
1 polymer ?
#
loop_
_entity_poly.entity_id
_entity_poly.type
_entity_poly.pdbx_seq_one_letter_code
_entity_poly.pdbx_strand_id
1 'polypeptide(L)'
;MSSSSKSSQQSLNTLPFSSNGQQTTRSVIASKVSLDYDEKTLLHSLGHTYLGVENVSRLYDQDENPMDEIRVDFKTNKETMKILQAQYIFIDGKKYPANGYQPLVCHRCQQEGHYASQCPRKPLTEERFHKLLEMQQKQLQNMMNSFEAKWNARLSELNGSSTDTNLQSMVSIFKDLTTVCQQFNQQNIQMQRQLGSIVNRVQNMQTNSNSQPVQSK
;
A
#
# COMPACT_ATOMS: atom_id res chain seq x y z
N MET A 1 -19.91 -40.61 -47.16
CA MET A 1 -18.92 -39.55 -46.84
C MET A 1 -19.55 -38.67 -45.78
N SER A 2 -19.22 -38.92 -44.51
CA SER A 2 -19.88 -38.30 -43.37
C SER A 2 -18.83 -37.52 -42.58
N SER A 3 -18.85 -36.20 -42.71
CA SER A 3 -17.94 -35.27 -42.03
C SER A 3 -18.49 -34.93 -40.65
N SER A 4 -17.90 -35.52 -39.62
CA SER A 4 -18.17 -35.18 -38.22
C SER A 4 -17.31 -33.99 -37.78
N SER A 5 -17.94 -32.84 -37.62
CA SER A 5 -17.35 -31.62 -37.08
C SER A 5 -17.23 -31.75 -35.55
N LYS A 6 -16.01 -31.89 -35.03
CA LYS A 6 -15.74 -31.87 -33.58
C LYS A 6 -15.68 -30.41 -33.10
N SER A 7 -16.68 -30.01 -32.31
CA SER A 7 -16.69 -28.77 -31.55
C SER A 7 -15.79 -28.93 -30.32
N SER A 8 -14.68 -28.21 -30.29
CA SER A 8 -13.80 -28.12 -29.12
C SER A 8 -14.31 -27.02 -28.20
N GLN A 9 -15.06 -27.42 -27.16
CA GLN A 9 -15.35 -26.56 -26.02
C GLN A 9 -14.08 -26.40 -25.19
N GLN A 10 -13.45 -25.24 -25.29
CA GLN A 10 -12.38 -24.83 -24.37
C GLN A 10 -13.02 -24.43 -23.04
N SER A 11 -12.71 -25.18 -21.99
CA SER A 11 -13.13 -24.92 -20.61
C SER A 11 -12.48 -23.62 -20.10
N LEU A 12 -13.31 -22.61 -19.86
CA LEU A 12 -12.93 -21.39 -19.14
C LEU A 12 -12.59 -21.74 -17.69
N ASN A 13 -11.30 -21.71 -17.37
CA ASN A 13 -10.80 -21.78 -16.01
C ASN A 13 -11.25 -20.54 -15.24
N THR A 14 -12.32 -20.70 -14.47
CA THR A 14 -12.80 -19.65 -13.56
C THR A 14 -11.98 -19.76 -12.28
N LEU A 15 -11.04 -18.85 -12.07
CA LEU A 15 -10.26 -18.80 -10.83
C LEU A 15 -11.18 -18.43 -9.65
N PRO A 16 -11.08 -19.12 -8.49
CA PRO A 16 -11.89 -18.82 -7.33
C PRO A 16 -11.50 -17.45 -6.76
N PHE A 17 -12.47 -16.54 -6.73
CA PHE A 17 -12.34 -15.24 -6.07
C PHE A 17 -12.08 -15.44 -4.56
N SER A 18 -10.89 -15.04 -4.11
CA SER A 18 -10.48 -15.15 -2.71
C SER A 18 -11.00 -13.94 -1.91
N SER A 19 -11.85 -14.20 -0.92
CA SER A 19 -12.67 -13.21 -0.19
C SER A 19 -11.94 -12.38 0.87
N ASN A 20 -10.61 -12.36 0.89
CA ASN A 20 -9.85 -11.59 1.87
C ASN A 20 -9.63 -10.14 1.39
N GLY A 21 -10.58 -9.26 1.73
CA GLY A 21 -10.36 -7.80 1.77
C GLY A 21 -9.80 -7.16 0.49
N GLN A 22 -10.03 -7.76 -0.67
CA GLN A 22 -9.59 -7.21 -1.96
C GLN A 22 -10.31 -5.89 -2.15
N GLN A 23 -9.55 -4.79 -2.08
CA GLN A 23 -10.01 -3.49 -2.57
C GLN A 23 -10.46 -3.72 -4.01
N THR A 24 -11.76 -3.66 -4.25
CA THR A 24 -12.32 -3.80 -5.58
C THR A 24 -11.75 -2.68 -6.42
N THR A 25 -10.95 -3.02 -7.41
CA THR A 25 -10.29 -2.04 -8.24
C THR A 25 -11.34 -1.34 -9.09
N ARG A 26 -11.28 -0.01 -9.15
CA ARG A 26 -12.14 0.84 -10.00
C ARG A 26 -11.77 0.74 -11.49
N SER A 27 -11.04 -0.30 -11.86
CA SER A 27 -10.28 -0.37 -13.10
C SER A 27 -10.45 -1.75 -13.72
N VAL A 28 -10.64 -1.77 -15.03
CA VAL A 28 -10.66 -3.00 -15.83
C VAL A 28 -9.57 -2.94 -16.89
N ILE A 29 -9.06 -4.10 -17.27
CA ILE A 29 -8.16 -4.26 -18.41
C ILE A 29 -8.96 -4.85 -19.56
N ALA A 30 -8.98 -4.14 -20.69
CA ALA A 30 -9.54 -4.63 -21.93
C ALA A 30 -8.41 -5.04 -22.87
N SER A 31 -8.41 -6.30 -23.31
CA SER A 31 -7.37 -6.86 -24.20
C SER A 31 -7.84 -6.92 -25.65
N LYS A 32 -6.91 -7.10 -26.59
CA LYS A 32 -7.15 -7.16 -28.04
C LYS A 32 -7.70 -5.87 -28.64
N VAL A 33 -7.43 -4.73 -28.02
CA VAL A 33 -7.84 -3.42 -28.52
C VAL A 33 -6.84 -2.95 -29.58
N SER A 34 -7.33 -2.53 -30.77
CA SER A 34 -6.44 -2.10 -31.86
C SER A 34 -5.48 -1.01 -31.40
N LEU A 35 -4.23 -1.07 -31.89
CA LEU A 35 -3.20 -0.06 -31.64
C LEU A 35 -3.50 1.26 -32.35
N ASP A 36 -4.37 1.25 -33.37
CA ASP A 36 -4.77 2.45 -34.12
C ASP A 36 -5.62 3.42 -33.30
N TYR A 37 -6.16 2.94 -32.17
CA TYR A 37 -6.94 3.76 -31.26
C TYR A 37 -6.01 4.57 -30.33
N ASP A 38 -6.03 5.89 -30.51
CA ASP A 38 -5.45 6.82 -29.53
C ASP A 38 -6.32 6.93 -28.27
N GLU A 39 -5.73 7.37 -27.17
CA GLU A 39 -6.40 7.45 -25.86
C GLU A 39 -7.60 8.40 -25.84
N LYS A 40 -7.58 9.48 -26.63
CA LYS A 40 -8.70 10.44 -26.69
C LYS A 40 -9.89 9.82 -27.43
N THR A 41 -9.62 9.11 -28.52
CA THR A 41 -10.63 8.36 -29.29
C THR A 41 -11.25 7.26 -28.42
N LEU A 42 -10.43 6.52 -27.67
CA LEU A 42 -10.92 5.51 -26.71
C LEU A 42 -11.76 6.12 -25.61
N LEU A 43 -11.29 7.19 -24.98
CA LEU A 43 -12.01 7.88 -23.91
C LEU A 43 -13.35 8.42 -24.40
N HIS A 44 -13.40 9.00 -25.60
CA HIS A 44 -14.63 9.46 -26.22
C HIS A 44 -15.62 8.31 -26.49
N SER A 45 -15.16 7.23 -27.13
CA SER A 45 -15.98 6.05 -27.44
C SER A 45 -16.54 5.38 -26.17
N LEU A 46 -15.69 5.18 -25.18
CA LEU A 46 -16.06 4.59 -23.90
C LEU A 46 -16.99 5.51 -23.10
N GLY A 47 -16.79 6.83 -23.16
CA GLY A 47 -17.64 7.82 -22.49
C GLY A 47 -19.08 7.87 -23.03
N HIS A 48 -19.31 7.52 -24.30
CA HIS A 48 -20.65 7.37 -24.86
C HIS A 48 -21.34 6.06 -24.43
N THR A 49 -20.55 5.02 -24.17
CA THR A 49 -21.08 3.68 -23.89
C THR A 49 -21.27 3.44 -22.38
N TYR A 50 -20.38 3.98 -21.57
CA TYR A 50 -20.33 3.77 -20.13
C TYR A 50 -20.33 5.09 -19.38
N LEU A 51 -21.24 5.22 -18.41
CA LEU A 51 -21.25 6.37 -17.51
C LEU A 51 -20.08 6.30 -16.54
N GLY A 52 -19.43 7.44 -16.32
CA GLY A 52 -18.39 7.54 -15.29
C GLY A 52 -17.06 6.91 -15.68
N VAL A 53 -16.72 6.78 -16.96
CA VAL A 53 -15.32 6.61 -17.37
C VAL A 53 -14.55 7.85 -16.93
N GLU A 54 -13.47 7.66 -16.18
CA GLU A 54 -12.62 8.72 -15.64
C GLU A 54 -11.35 8.87 -16.46
N ASN A 55 -10.70 7.74 -16.78
CA ASN A 55 -9.45 7.71 -17.51
C ASN A 55 -9.35 6.46 -18.38
N VAL A 56 -8.57 6.57 -19.46
CA VAL A 56 -8.18 5.45 -20.31
C VAL A 56 -6.69 5.60 -20.59
N SER A 57 -5.93 4.53 -20.34
CA SER A 57 -4.50 4.52 -20.58
C SER A 57 -4.08 3.25 -21.31
N ARG A 58 -3.21 3.36 -22.31
CA ARG A 58 -2.62 2.18 -22.96
C ARG A 58 -1.55 1.55 -22.06
N LEU A 59 -1.49 0.22 -22.04
CA LEU A 59 -0.40 -0.49 -21.37
C LEU A 59 0.80 -0.63 -22.30
N TYR A 60 1.99 -0.61 -21.72
CA TYR A 60 3.26 -0.74 -22.42
C TYR A 60 4.06 -1.88 -21.81
N ASP A 61 4.85 -2.55 -22.64
CA ASP A 61 5.79 -3.58 -22.18
C ASP A 61 7.05 -2.95 -21.53
N GLN A 62 8.04 -3.79 -21.21
CA GLN A 62 9.29 -3.34 -20.57
C GLN A 62 10.16 -2.49 -21.50
N ASP A 63 9.94 -2.58 -22.81
CA ASP A 63 10.70 -1.88 -23.86
C ASP A 63 9.92 -0.66 -24.38
N GLU A 64 8.91 -0.21 -23.65
CA GLU A 64 8.02 0.92 -23.98
C GLU A 64 7.22 0.71 -25.29
N ASN A 65 7.01 -0.53 -25.73
CA ASN A 65 6.14 -0.79 -26.88
C ASN A 65 4.67 -0.85 -26.43
N PRO A 66 3.74 -0.24 -27.19
CA PRO A 66 2.33 -0.28 -26.86
C PRO A 66 1.77 -1.69 -27.01
N MET A 67 1.04 -2.15 -25.99
CA MET A 67 0.34 -3.42 -26.00
C MET A 67 -1.08 -3.26 -26.57
N ASP A 68 -1.69 -4.36 -26.99
CA ASP A 68 -3.10 -4.44 -27.37
C ASP A 68 -4.04 -4.44 -26.15
N GLU A 69 -3.58 -3.89 -25.03
CA GLU A 69 -4.30 -3.80 -23.76
C GLU A 69 -4.45 -2.35 -23.33
N ILE A 70 -5.66 -2.02 -22.85
CA ILE A 70 -5.95 -0.71 -22.26
C ILE A 70 -6.50 -0.90 -20.86
N ARG A 71 -6.13 0.03 -19.98
CA ARG A 71 -6.74 0.18 -18.66
C ARG A 71 -7.83 1.24 -18.75
N VAL A 72 -9.01 0.91 -18.23
CA VAL A 72 -10.15 1.83 -18.15
C VAL A 72 -10.49 2.02 -16.68
N ASP A 73 -10.37 3.26 -16.19
CA ASP A 73 -10.71 3.65 -14.83
C ASP A 73 -12.12 4.24 -14.78
N PHE A 74 -12.91 3.82 -13.79
CA PHE A 74 -14.28 4.25 -13.57
C PHE A 74 -14.43 5.06 -12.29
N LYS A 75 -15.38 5.99 -12.27
CA LYS A 75 -15.75 6.83 -11.11
C LYS A 75 -16.27 6.01 -9.94
N THR A 76 -16.93 4.88 -10.19
CA THR A 76 -17.48 4.03 -9.13
C THR A 76 -17.25 2.54 -9.39
N ASN A 77 -17.23 1.74 -8.32
CA ASN A 77 -17.10 0.29 -8.41
C ASN A 77 -18.28 -0.38 -9.11
N LYS A 78 -19.45 0.28 -9.14
CA LYS A 78 -20.68 -0.31 -9.68
C LYS A 78 -20.55 -0.63 -11.16
N GLU A 79 -19.94 0.27 -11.94
CA GLU A 79 -19.72 0.09 -13.37
C GLU A 79 -18.66 -0.97 -13.64
N THR A 80 -17.55 -0.95 -12.89
CA THR A 80 -16.52 -1.98 -12.96
C THR A 80 -17.11 -3.37 -12.74
N MET A 81 -17.90 -3.57 -11.68
CA MET A 81 -18.49 -4.88 -11.38
C MET A 81 -19.43 -5.39 -12.48
N LYS A 82 -20.19 -4.49 -13.14
CA LYS A 82 -21.02 -4.88 -14.30
C LYS A 82 -20.18 -5.41 -15.45
N ILE A 83 -19.06 -4.74 -15.74
CA ILE A 83 -18.13 -5.15 -16.80
C ILE A 83 -17.45 -6.47 -16.45
N LEU A 84 -17.03 -6.64 -15.19
CA LEU A 84 -16.41 -7.88 -14.72
C LEU A 84 -17.38 -9.07 -14.74
N GLN A 85 -18.65 -8.84 -14.40
CA GLN A 85 -19.69 -9.86 -14.51
C GLN A 85 -19.96 -10.23 -15.98
N ALA A 86 -19.93 -9.24 -16.89
CA ALA A 86 -20.10 -9.47 -18.31
C ALA A 86 -18.85 -10.09 -18.97
N GLN A 87 -17.66 -9.90 -18.39
CA GLN A 87 -16.35 -10.30 -18.92
C GLN A 87 -15.97 -9.64 -20.26
N TYR A 88 -16.65 -8.54 -20.63
CA TYR A 88 -16.34 -7.78 -21.84
C TYR A 88 -16.71 -6.29 -21.71
N ILE A 89 -16.05 -5.47 -22.52
CA ILE A 89 -16.34 -4.04 -22.71
C ILE A 89 -16.62 -3.76 -24.19
N PHE A 90 -17.43 -2.75 -24.49
CA PHE A 90 -17.74 -2.30 -25.84
C PHE A 90 -16.95 -1.04 -26.19
N ILE A 91 -16.28 -1.04 -27.34
CA ILE A 91 -15.59 0.13 -27.91
C ILE A 91 -16.01 0.21 -29.38
N ASP A 92 -16.65 1.32 -29.76
CA ASP A 92 -17.25 1.53 -31.09
C ASP A 92 -18.15 0.36 -31.55
N GLY A 93 -18.97 -0.16 -30.63
CA GLY A 93 -19.88 -1.29 -30.92
C GLY A 93 -19.20 -2.66 -31.04
N LYS A 94 -17.88 -2.76 -30.93
CA LYS A 94 -17.13 -4.03 -30.91
C LYS A 94 -16.91 -4.50 -29.46
N LYS A 95 -17.00 -5.82 -29.22
CA LYS A 95 -16.76 -6.44 -27.91
C LYS A 95 -15.28 -6.79 -27.72
N TYR A 96 -14.74 -6.43 -26.57
CA TYR A 96 -13.37 -6.75 -26.15
C TYR A 96 -13.39 -7.49 -24.82
N PRO A 97 -12.62 -8.57 -24.64
CA PRO A 97 -12.49 -9.25 -23.35
C PRO A 97 -12.04 -8.27 -22.27
N ALA A 98 -12.69 -8.31 -21.11
CA ALA A 98 -12.38 -7.43 -20.00
C ALA A 98 -12.14 -8.22 -18.70
N ASN A 99 -11.05 -7.91 -18.02
CA ASN A 99 -10.65 -8.52 -16.75
C ASN A 99 -10.48 -7.46 -15.66
N GLY A 100 -10.52 -7.88 -14.40
CA GLY A 100 -10.22 -6.99 -13.28
C GLY A 100 -8.77 -6.54 -13.33
N TYR A 101 -8.52 -5.24 -13.17
CA TYR A 101 -7.16 -4.78 -12.99
C TYR A 101 -6.64 -5.30 -11.65
N GLN A 102 -5.53 -6.01 -11.67
CA GLN A 102 -4.78 -6.36 -10.48
C GLN A 102 -3.55 -5.44 -10.45
N PRO A 103 -3.49 -4.44 -9.56
CA PRO A 103 -2.31 -3.60 -9.45
C PRO A 103 -1.10 -4.47 -9.14
N LEU A 104 -0.03 -4.28 -9.91
CA LEU A 104 1.26 -4.87 -9.58
C LEU A 104 1.79 -4.16 -8.33
N VAL A 105 1.43 -4.68 -7.15
CA VAL A 105 1.88 -4.17 -5.86
C VAL A 105 3.20 -4.84 -5.50
N CYS A 106 4.24 -4.04 -5.32
CA CYS A 106 5.52 -4.53 -4.84
C CYS A 106 5.39 -5.07 -3.42
N HIS A 107 5.59 -6.38 -3.21
CA HIS A 107 5.51 -7.00 -1.89
C HIS A 107 6.53 -6.49 -0.87
N ARG A 108 7.60 -5.81 -1.31
CA ARG A 108 8.62 -5.24 -0.41
C ARG A 108 8.20 -3.89 0.17
N CYS A 109 7.68 -2.99 -0.66
CA CYS A 109 7.35 -1.63 -0.24
C CYS A 109 5.85 -1.31 -0.20
N GLN A 110 5.00 -2.22 -0.67
CA GLN A 110 3.56 -2.06 -0.84
C GLN A 110 3.18 -0.85 -1.72
N GLN A 111 4.02 -0.51 -2.69
CA GLN A 111 3.74 0.52 -3.70
C GLN A 111 3.49 -0.15 -5.05
N GLU A 112 2.62 0.44 -5.86
CA GLU A 112 2.29 -0.07 -7.19
C GLU A 112 3.41 0.16 -8.22
N GLY A 113 3.33 -0.56 -9.35
CA GLY A 113 4.10 -0.27 -10.56
C GLY A 113 5.43 -1.00 -10.72
N HIS A 114 5.83 -1.87 -9.79
CA HIS A 114 7.07 -2.63 -9.91
C HIS A 114 7.06 -3.97 -9.17
N TYR A 115 7.88 -4.91 -9.65
CA TYR A 115 8.14 -6.17 -8.96
C TYR A 115 9.09 -5.97 -7.77
N ALA A 116 9.05 -6.87 -6.77
CA ALA A 116 9.92 -6.81 -5.59
C ALA A 116 11.42 -6.84 -5.93
N SER A 117 11.80 -7.48 -7.04
CA SER A 117 13.17 -7.52 -7.59
C SER A 117 13.63 -6.14 -8.09
N GLN A 118 12.72 -5.33 -8.61
CA GLN A 118 12.95 -3.99 -9.14
C GLN A 118 12.64 -2.90 -8.10
N CYS A 119 12.41 -3.27 -6.84
CA CYS A 119 12.04 -2.31 -5.81
C CYS A 119 13.19 -1.33 -5.54
N PRO A 120 12.98 -0.01 -5.71
CA PRO A 120 14.02 0.99 -5.43
C PRO A 120 14.37 1.04 -3.94
N ARG A 121 13.48 0.52 -3.08
CA ARG A 121 13.79 0.33 -1.67
C ARG A 121 14.63 -0.93 -1.51
N LYS A 122 15.91 -0.71 -1.20
CA LYS A 122 16.80 -1.76 -0.70
C LYS A 122 16.14 -2.47 0.49
N PRO A 123 16.26 -3.80 0.61
CA PRO A 123 15.79 -4.50 1.80
C PRO A 123 16.42 -3.86 3.05
N LEU A 124 15.68 -3.81 4.16
CA LEU A 124 16.30 -3.46 5.44
C LEU A 124 17.32 -4.56 5.73
N THR A 125 18.59 -4.23 5.66
CA THR A 125 19.66 -5.11 6.16
C THR A 125 19.59 -5.14 7.68
N GLU A 126 20.03 -6.25 8.28
CA GLU A 126 20.16 -6.40 9.73
C GLU A 126 20.99 -5.26 10.34
N GLU A 127 22.06 -4.85 9.65
CA GLU A 127 22.86 -3.68 10.03
C GLU A 127 22.04 -2.38 10.07
N ARG A 128 21.16 -2.15 9.09
CA ARG A 128 20.31 -0.94 9.06
C ARG A 128 19.24 -0.99 10.15
N PHE A 129 18.75 -2.18 10.47
CA PHE A 129 17.84 -2.38 11.59
C PHE A 129 18.53 -2.06 12.93
N HIS A 130 19.75 -2.57 13.16
CA HIS A 130 20.53 -2.24 14.35
C HIS A 130 20.82 -0.75 14.46
N LYS A 131 21.22 -0.08 13.36
CA LYS A 131 21.44 1.38 13.36
C LYS A 131 20.19 2.17 13.73
N LEU A 132 19.02 1.74 13.27
CA LEU A 132 17.74 2.37 13.66
C LEU A 132 17.47 2.19 15.15
N LEU A 133 17.74 1.00 15.68
CA LEU A 133 17.53 0.68 17.08
C LEU A 133 18.50 1.46 17.99
N GLU A 134 19.76 1.57 17.60
CA GLU A 134 20.78 2.35 18.31
C GLU A 134 20.45 3.85 18.31
N MET A 135 20.07 4.40 17.15
CA MET A 135 19.66 5.80 17.04
C MET A 135 18.48 6.11 17.97
N GLN A 136 17.53 5.17 18.06
CA GLN A 136 16.37 5.28 18.93
C GLN A 136 16.74 5.21 20.41
N GLN A 137 17.60 4.27 20.80
CA GLN A 137 18.10 4.16 22.17
C GLN A 137 18.85 5.43 22.59
N LYS A 138 19.65 6.00 21.70
CA LYS A 138 20.36 7.27 21.94
C LYS A 138 19.40 8.45 22.10
N GLN A 139 18.34 8.52 21.29
CA GLN A 139 17.31 9.56 21.45
C GLN A 139 16.62 9.46 22.81
N LEU A 140 16.30 8.23 23.26
CA LEU A 140 15.73 7.99 24.58
C LEU A 140 16.67 8.43 25.71
N GLN A 141 17.95 8.06 25.61
CA GLN A 141 18.95 8.43 26.59
C GLN A 141 19.11 9.95 26.69
N ASN A 142 19.13 10.65 25.56
CA ASN A 142 19.23 12.11 25.53
C ASN A 142 18.02 12.78 26.21
N MET A 143 16.81 12.24 26.03
CA MET A 143 15.62 12.76 26.72
C MET A 143 15.71 12.53 28.23
N MET A 144 16.13 11.34 28.66
CA MET A 144 16.29 11.03 30.09
C MET A 144 17.33 11.95 30.75
N ASN A 145 18.48 12.13 30.11
CA ASN A 145 19.53 13.03 30.61
C ASN A 145 19.04 14.50 30.66
N SER A 146 18.28 14.95 29.66
CA SER A 146 17.71 16.31 29.66
C SER A 146 16.70 16.50 30.78
N PHE A 147 15.86 15.50 31.05
CA PHE A 147 14.91 15.52 32.13
C PHE A 147 15.62 15.57 33.49
N GLU A 148 16.61 14.71 33.71
CA GLU A 148 17.40 14.67 34.94
C GLU A 148 18.10 16.01 35.21
N ALA A 149 18.69 16.64 34.18
CA ALA A 149 19.31 17.95 34.32
C ALA A 149 18.30 19.04 34.74
N LYS A 150 17.11 19.06 34.13
CA LYS A 150 16.04 20.00 34.52
C LYS A 150 15.54 19.76 35.94
N TRP A 151 15.37 18.50 36.31
CA TRP A 151 14.97 18.10 37.65
C TRP A 151 15.97 18.58 38.71
N ASN A 152 17.26 18.31 38.50
CA ASN A 152 18.31 18.69 39.43
C ASN A 152 18.44 20.22 39.58
N ALA A 153 18.32 20.99 38.49
CA ALA A 153 18.31 22.44 38.53
C ALA A 153 17.12 23.00 39.34
N ARG A 154 15.96 22.36 39.23
CA ARG A 154 14.76 22.77 39.98
C ARG A 154 14.87 22.42 41.47
N LEU A 155 15.50 21.27 41.78
CA LEU A 155 15.74 20.84 43.15
C LEU A 155 16.70 21.78 43.88
N SER A 156 17.73 22.31 43.20
CA SER A 156 18.64 23.29 43.80
C SER A 156 17.98 24.64 44.08
N GLU A 157 17.02 25.07 43.25
CA GLU A 157 16.20 26.27 43.51
C GLU A 157 15.35 26.12 44.79
N LEU A 158 14.80 24.95 45.05
CA LEU A 158 13.96 24.70 46.24
C LEU A 158 14.74 24.75 47.55
N ASN A 159 15.98 24.28 47.57
CA ASN A 159 16.80 24.24 48.79
C ASN A 159 17.19 25.64 49.30
N GLY A 160 16.99 26.70 48.52
CA GLY A 160 17.27 28.09 48.91
C GLY A 160 16.06 28.91 49.37
N SER A 161 14.85 28.34 49.39
CA SER A 161 13.61 29.14 49.49
C SER A 161 12.84 28.99 50.82
N SER A 162 12.21 30.09 51.26
CA SER A 162 11.33 30.17 52.44
C SER A 162 10.06 29.31 52.30
N THR A 163 9.56 28.78 53.43
CA THR A 163 8.56 27.70 53.54
C THR A 163 7.23 27.94 52.81
N ASP A 164 6.79 29.19 52.62
CA ASP A 164 5.50 29.48 51.96
C ASP A 164 5.53 29.48 50.43
N THR A 165 6.70 29.65 49.80
CA THR A 165 6.85 29.55 48.33
C THR A 165 6.90 28.10 47.83
N ASN A 166 7.00 27.14 48.75
CA ASN A 166 7.33 25.76 48.45
C ASN A 166 6.17 25.00 47.78
N LEU A 167 4.91 25.34 48.10
CA LEU A 167 3.74 24.63 47.59
C LEU A 167 3.46 24.92 46.11
N GLN A 168 3.53 26.19 45.70
CA GLN A 168 3.37 26.61 44.30
C GLN A 168 4.50 26.05 43.42
N SER A 169 5.73 26.05 43.93
CA SER A 169 6.87 25.43 43.24
C SER A 169 6.71 23.92 43.07
N MET A 170 6.23 23.20 44.10
CA MET A 170 5.93 21.76 43.98
C MET A 170 4.83 21.48 42.94
N VAL A 171 3.75 22.27 42.90
CA VAL A 171 2.68 22.10 41.90
C VAL A 171 3.20 22.33 40.47
N SER A 172 4.07 23.32 40.26
CA SER A 172 4.74 23.54 38.96
C SER A 172 5.57 22.32 38.56
N ILE A 173 6.35 21.76 39.50
CA ILE A 173 7.19 20.58 39.27
C ILE A 173 6.35 19.38 38.84
N PHE A 174 5.23 19.12 39.52
CA PHE A 174 4.33 18.02 39.15
C PHE A 174 3.73 18.20 37.75
N LYS A 175 3.39 19.42 37.34
CA LYS A 175 2.90 19.69 35.98
C LYS A 175 3.97 19.44 34.92
N ASP A 176 5.21 19.85 35.19
CA ASP A 176 6.34 19.61 34.28
C ASP A 176 6.62 18.11 34.15
N LEU A 177 6.62 17.38 35.27
CA LEU A 177 6.80 15.92 35.30
C LEU A 177 5.71 15.20 34.50
N THR A 178 4.45 15.59 34.70
CA THR A 178 3.30 15.05 33.96
C THR A 178 3.45 15.26 32.47
N THR A 179 3.88 16.47 32.07
CA THR A 179 4.11 16.82 30.66
C THR A 179 5.20 15.95 30.04
N VAL A 180 6.31 15.73 30.74
CA VAL A 180 7.40 14.86 30.27
C VAL A 180 6.93 13.40 30.15
N CYS A 181 6.21 12.88 31.13
CA CYS A 181 5.64 11.53 31.06
C CYS A 181 4.68 11.39 29.87
N GLN A 182 3.87 12.41 29.59
CA GLN A 182 2.93 12.42 28.48
C GLN A 182 3.66 12.45 27.12
N GLN A 183 4.70 13.27 26.99
CA GLN A 183 5.56 13.32 25.80
C GLN A 183 6.27 11.97 25.56
N PHE A 184 6.82 11.38 26.61
CA PHE A 184 7.45 10.06 26.55
C PHE A 184 6.46 8.99 26.06
N ASN A 185 5.26 8.96 26.64
CA ASN A 185 4.22 8.00 26.23
C ASN A 185 3.81 8.19 24.76
N GLN A 186 3.65 9.44 24.31
CA GLN A 186 3.33 9.74 22.91
C GLN A 186 4.43 9.26 21.95
N GLN A 187 5.71 9.48 22.28
CA GLN A 187 6.82 8.98 21.47
C GLN A 187 6.88 7.46 21.47
N ASN A 188 6.63 6.80 22.61
CA ASN A 188 6.59 5.34 22.70
C ASN A 188 5.47 4.76 21.81
N ILE A 189 4.28 5.37 21.79
CA ILE A 189 3.18 4.98 20.89
C ILE A 189 3.58 5.13 19.42
N GLN A 190 4.24 6.24 19.06
CA GLN A 190 4.72 6.44 17.69
C GLN A 190 5.75 5.38 17.30
N MET A 191 6.68 5.04 18.20
CA MET A 191 7.66 3.98 18.01
C MET A 191 7.00 2.62 17.81
N GLN A 192 6.03 2.25 18.66
CA GLN A 192 5.33 0.97 18.52
C GLN A 192 4.59 0.86 17.18
N ARG A 193 4.03 1.96 16.66
CA ARG A 193 3.43 1.99 15.31
C ARG A 193 4.47 1.74 14.22
N GLN A 194 5.66 2.32 14.34
CA GLN A 194 6.75 2.09 13.39
C GLN A 194 7.21 0.63 13.43
N LEU A 195 7.45 0.07 14.62
CA LEU A 195 7.83 -1.33 14.79
C LEU A 195 6.74 -2.28 14.28
N GLY A 196 5.47 -2.02 14.58
CA GLY A 196 4.35 -2.80 14.07
C GLY A 196 4.30 -2.80 12.53
N SER A 197 4.58 -1.65 11.91
CA SER A 197 4.69 -1.57 10.44
C SER A 197 5.84 -2.41 9.88
N ILE A 198 6.96 -2.51 10.61
CA ILE A 198 8.12 -3.33 10.23
C ILE A 198 7.79 -4.81 10.40
N VAL A 199 7.23 -5.21 11.55
CA VAL A 199 6.83 -6.60 11.83
C VAL A 199 5.81 -7.08 10.80
N ASN A 200 4.78 -6.29 10.50
CA ASN A 200 3.79 -6.63 9.47
C ASN A 200 4.45 -6.80 8.09
N ARG A 201 5.46 -5.99 7.75
CA ARG A 201 6.23 -6.17 6.51
C ARG A 201 7.01 -7.48 6.51
N VAL A 202 7.65 -7.84 7.62
CA VAL A 202 8.40 -9.09 7.75
C VAL A 202 7.47 -10.32 7.66
N GLN A 203 6.34 -10.30 8.35
CA GLN A 203 5.36 -11.39 8.30
C GLN A 203 4.79 -11.56 6.88
N ASN A 204 4.46 -10.47 6.19
CA ASN A 204 4.00 -10.52 4.80
C ASN A 204 5.05 -11.09 3.84
N MET A 205 6.35 -10.89 4.11
CA MET A 205 7.42 -11.54 3.34
C MET A 205 7.48 -13.06 3.61
N GLN A 206 7.27 -13.50 4.86
CA GLN A 206 7.29 -14.91 5.22
C GLN A 206 6.09 -15.69 4.66
N THR A 207 4.88 -15.15 4.76
CA THR A 207 3.67 -15.83 4.25
C THR A 207 3.69 -16.04 2.74
N ASN A 208 4.29 -15.11 2.00
CA ASN A 208 4.38 -15.21 0.53
C ASN A 208 5.48 -16.17 0.05
N SER A 209 6.46 -16.49 0.90
CA SER A 209 7.55 -17.43 0.57
C SER A 209 7.05 -18.88 0.50
N ASN A 210 6.03 -19.22 1.29
CA ASN A 210 5.48 -20.58 1.38
C ASN A 210 4.42 -20.90 0.31
N SER A 211 4.02 -19.92 -0.50
CA SER A 211 2.99 -20.09 -1.54
C SER A 211 3.55 -20.40 -2.93
N GLN A 212 4.85 -20.72 -3.09
CA GLN A 212 5.32 -21.24 -4.38
C GLN A 212 4.88 -22.71 -4.54
N PRO A 213 4.05 -23.03 -5.54
CA PRO A 213 3.68 -24.42 -5.82
C PRO A 213 4.93 -25.17 -6.26
N VAL A 214 5.27 -26.23 -5.52
CA VAL A 214 6.28 -27.21 -5.92
C VAL A 214 5.78 -27.82 -7.22
N GLN A 215 6.37 -27.42 -8.35
CA GLN A 215 6.13 -28.07 -9.63
C GLN A 215 6.74 -29.48 -9.55
N SER A 216 5.89 -30.45 -9.29
CA SER A 216 6.23 -31.87 -9.41
C SER A 216 6.55 -32.16 -10.87
N LYS A 217 7.80 -32.54 -11.13
CA LYS A 217 8.24 -33.10 -12.41
C LYS A 217 7.72 -34.53 -12.58
#